data_AF-A0A535XUX9-F1
#
_entry.id   AF-A0A535XUX9-F1
#
_cell.length_a   1.000
_cell.length_b   1.000
_cell.length_c   1.000
_cell.angle_alpha   90.00
_cell.angle_beta   90.00
_cell.angle_gamma   90.00
#
_symmetry.space_group_name_H-M   'P 1'
#
loop_
_entity.id
_entity.type
_entity.pdbx_description
1 polymer ?
#
loop_
_entity_poly.entity_id
_entity_poly.type
_entity_poly.pdbx_seq_one_letter_code
_entity_poly.pdbx_strand_id
1 'polypeptide(L)'
;MIGKDLKAAGAKRIDATGKYVIPGGIDVHTHMELPFGGTFASDDFYTGTVAAAFGGTTSIVDFAVQGMGEPLEAARDAWLRKARG
;
A
#
# COMPACT_ATOMS: atom_id res chain seq x y z
N MET A 1 2.21 -11.86 -21.00
CA MET A 1 1.42 -12.94 -21.64
C MET A 1 0.72 -13.73 -20.55
N ILE A 2 -0.53 -14.13 -20.79
CA ILE A 2 -1.30 -15.08 -19.97
C ILE A 2 -1.61 -16.27 -20.88
N GLY A 3 -1.33 -17.49 -20.43
CA GLY A 3 -1.49 -18.68 -21.25
C GLY A 3 -1.09 -19.95 -20.52
N LYS A 4 -1.42 -21.09 -21.12
CA LYS A 4 -0.98 -22.41 -20.64
C LYS A 4 0.41 -22.72 -21.19
N ASP A 5 1.16 -23.54 -20.45
CA ASP A 5 2.46 -24.10 -20.86
C ASP A 5 3.50 -23.06 -21.32
N LEU A 6 3.50 -21.88 -20.69
CA LEU A 6 4.43 -20.80 -21.03
C LEU A 6 5.88 -21.21 -20.77
N LYS A 7 6.72 -21.06 -21.80
CA LYS A 7 8.16 -21.26 -21.69
C LYS A 7 8.85 -19.95 -21.30
N ALA A 8 9.56 -19.97 -20.19
CA ALA A 8 10.39 -18.87 -19.72
C ALA A 8 11.71 -19.46 -19.18
N ALA A 9 12.75 -19.44 -19.99
CA ALA A 9 14.07 -19.92 -19.61
C ALA A 9 14.72 -18.93 -18.62
N GLY A 10 15.31 -19.43 -17.53
CA GLY A 10 15.99 -18.61 -16.53
C GLY A 10 15.07 -17.80 -15.58
N ALA A 11 13.74 -17.86 -15.75
CA ALA A 11 12.81 -17.15 -14.87
C ALA A 11 12.61 -17.89 -13.54
N LYS A 12 12.45 -17.13 -12.45
CA LYS A 12 11.98 -17.65 -11.16
C LYS A 12 10.57 -18.23 -11.33
N ARG A 13 10.38 -19.49 -10.93
CA ARG A 13 9.08 -20.19 -10.96
C ARG A 13 8.48 -20.25 -9.56
N ILE A 14 7.19 -19.97 -9.48
CA ILE A 14 6.37 -20.11 -8.27
C ILE A 14 5.28 -21.13 -8.59
N ASP A 15 5.20 -22.21 -7.80
CA ASP A 15 4.16 -23.23 -7.96
C ASP A 15 2.87 -22.75 -7.28
N ALA A 16 1.82 -22.57 -8.09
CA ALA A 16 0.49 -22.17 -7.65
C ALA A 16 -0.55 -23.31 -7.82
N THR A 17 -0.10 -24.57 -7.90
CA THR A 17 -0.99 -25.73 -8.04
C THR A 17 -2.00 -25.78 -6.88
N GLY A 18 -3.29 -25.85 -7.23
CA GLY A 18 -4.39 -25.83 -6.25
C GLY A 18 -4.58 -24.48 -5.55
N LYS A 19 -4.00 -23.39 -6.07
CA LYS A 19 -4.15 -22.02 -5.58
C LYS A 19 -4.77 -21.11 -6.65
N TYR A 20 -5.23 -19.94 -6.22
CA TYR A 20 -5.64 -18.88 -7.14
C TYR A 20 -4.50 -17.89 -7.36
N VAL A 21 -4.35 -17.44 -8.61
CA VAL A 21 -3.52 -16.29 -8.97
C VAL A 21 -4.48 -15.15 -9.29
N ILE A 22 -4.54 -14.16 -8.41
CA ILE A 22 -5.47 -13.03 -8.49
C ILE A 22 -4.68 -11.71 -8.48
N PRO A 23 -5.27 -10.60 -8.95
CA PRO A 23 -4.73 -9.27 -8.69
C PRO A 23 -4.57 -9.06 -7.18
N GLY A 24 -3.54 -8.32 -6.78
CA GLY A 24 -3.42 -7.91 -5.39
C GLY A 24 -4.56 -6.98 -4.99
N GLY A 25 -4.92 -7.02 -3.71
CA GLY A 25 -5.96 -6.15 -3.16
C GLY A 25 -5.60 -4.67 -3.28
N ILE A 26 -6.62 -3.82 -3.42
CA ILE A 26 -6.51 -2.37 -3.31
C ILE A 26 -7.34 -1.96 -2.11
N ASP A 27 -6.67 -1.51 -1.05
CA ASP A 27 -7.35 -0.91 0.10
C ASP A 27 -7.59 0.58 -0.19
N VAL A 28 -8.86 0.94 -0.35
CA VAL A 28 -9.24 2.30 -0.76
C VAL A 28 -9.37 3.27 0.41
N HIS A 29 -9.13 2.81 1.66
CA HIS A 29 -9.30 3.65 2.84
C HIS A 29 -8.31 3.31 3.95
N THR A 30 -7.18 4.04 3.98
CA THR A 30 -6.14 3.88 4.98
C THR A 30 -5.77 5.20 5.67
N HIS A 31 -5.14 5.10 6.85
CA HIS A 31 -4.71 6.22 7.69
C HIS A 31 -3.33 5.94 8.31
N MET A 32 -2.28 5.96 7.48
CA MET A 32 -0.90 5.69 7.88
C MET A 32 -0.29 6.88 8.62
N GLU A 33 0.32 6.62 9.77
CA GLU A 33 0.96 7.62 10.64
C GLU A 33 0.07 8.86 10.89
N LEU A 34 -1.24 8.65 10.98
CA LEU A 34 -2.22 9.72 11.15
C LEU A 34 -2.06 10.36 12.55
N PRO A 35 -1.81 11.67 12.66
CA PRO A 35 -1.96 12.38 13.93
C PRO A 35 -3.44 12.47 14.34
N PHE A 36 -3.80 11.94 15.50
CA PHE A 36 -5.16 12.03 16.04
C PHE A 36 -5.16 11.93 17.57
N GLY A 37 -5.95 12.79 18.24
CA GLY A 37 -6.13 12.71 19.69
C GLY A 37 -4.87 12.92 20.54
N GLY A 38 -3.88 13.66 20.04
CA GLY A 38 -2.60 13.91 20.74
C GLY A 38 -1.56 12.79 20.59
N THR A 39 -1.82 11.80 19.73
CA THR A 39 -0.87 10.73 19.38
C THR A 39 -0.90 10.47 17.86
N PHE A 40 -0.24 9.41 17.41
CA PHE A 40 -0.22 8.95 16.03
C PHE A 40 -0.77 7.52 15.90
N ALA A 41 -1.30 7.17 14.74
CA ALA A 41 -1.55 5.78 14.37
C ALA A 41 -0.27 4.96 14.54
N SER A 42 -0.39 3.71 15.01
CA SER A 42 0.77 2.88 15.33
C SER A 42 1.55 2.44 14.09
N ASP A 43 0.87 2.29 12.96
CA ASP A 43 1.51 1.94 11.70
C ASP A 43 1.90 3.20 10.93
N ASP A 44 3.16 3.26 10.50
CA ASP A 44 3.61 4.21 9.50
C ASP A 44 3.42 3.64 8.09
N PHE A 45 3.83 4.38 7.07
CA PHE A 45 3.72 3.92 5.68
C PHE A 45 4.51 2.64 5.41
N TYR A 46 5.63 2.41 6.11
CA TYR A 46 6.44 1.20 5.94
C TYR A 46 5.80 0.00 6.64
N THR A 47 5.53 0.09 7.94
CA THR A 47 4.97 -1.02 8.72
C THR A 47 3.57 -1.39 8.22
N GLY A 48 2.75 -0.39 7.90
CA GLY A 48 1.40 -0.58 7.36
C GLY A 48 1.39 -1.24 5.99
N THR A 49 2.28 -0.84 5.07
CA THR A 49 2.35 -1.49 3.74
C THR A 49 2.98 -2.88 3.78
N VAL A 50 3.90 -3.14 4.70
CA VAL A 50 4.39 -4.50 4.98
C VAL A 50 3.23 -5.38 5.45
N ALA A 51 2.44 -4.92 6.43
CA ALA A 51 1.26 -5.63 6.90
C ALA A 51 0.23 -5.88 5.77
N ALA A 52 -0.03 -4.88 4.93
CA ALA A 52 -0.89 -5.00 3.76
C ALA A 52 -0.42 -6.11 2.80
N ALA A 53 0.89 -6.16 2.51
CA ALA A 53 1.47 -7.18 1.63
C ALA A 53 1.33 -8.59 2.19
N PHE A 54 1.53 -8.79 3.50
CA PHE A 54 1.26 -10.07 4.17
C PHE A 54 -0.22 -10.49 4.09
N GLY A 55 -1.14 -9.52 4.07
CA GLY A 55 -2.57 -9.73 3.89
C GLY A 55 -3.03 -9.93 2.44
N GLY A 56 -2.14 -9.80 1.45
CA GLY A 56 -2.48 -9.89 0.02
C GLY A 56 -2.97 -8.58 -0.62
N THR A 57 -2.88 -7.46 0.09
CA THR A 57 -3.10 -6.11 -0.44
C THR A 57 -1.79 -5.56 -0.99
N THR A 58 -1.83 -5.05 -2.22
CA THR A 58 -0.63 -4.56 -2.92
C THR A 58 -0.66 -3.07 -3.23
N SER A 59 -1.76 -2.39 -2.89
CA SER A 59 -1.91 -0.95 -3.08
C SER A 59 -2.85 -0.39 -2.04
N ILE A 60 -2.58 0.83 -1.59
CA ILE A 60 -3.39 1.56 -0.63
C ILE A 60 -3.75 2.95 -1.18
N VAL A 61 -4.87 3.49 -0.73
CA VAL A 61 -5.25 4.89 -0.85
C VAL A 61 -5.32 5.48 0.55
N ASP A 62 -4.43 6.43 0.82
CA ASP A 62 -4.30 7.07 2.13
C ASP A 62 -4.86 8.51 2.08
N PHE A 63 -5.37 8.98 3.21
CA PHE A 63 -6.00 10.29 3.32
C PHE A 63 -5.03 11.33 3.89
N ALA A 64 -4.63 12.28 3.04
CA ALA A 64 -3.88 13.45 3.48
C ALA A 64 -4.77 14.36 4.34
N VAL A 65 -4.50 14.40 5.65
CA VAL A 65 -5.30 15.21 6.58
C VAL A 65 -4.81 16.65 6.56
N GLN A 66 -5.66 17.52 6.05
CA GLN A 66 -5.46 18.96 5.97
C GLN A 66 -5.85 19.62 7.31
N GLY A 67 -4.96 20.45 7.85
CA GLY A 67 -5.26 21.31 8.98
C GLY A 67 -6.22 22.46 8.63
N MET A 68 -6.95 22.97 9.63
CA MET A 68 -7.82 24.14 9.43
C MET A 68 -7.00 25.35 8.96
N GLY A 69 -7.33 25.88 7.76
CA GLY A 69 -6.63 27.01 7.14
C GLY A 69 -5.32 26.64 6.43
N GLU A 70 -4.89 25.38 6.46
CA GLU A 70 -3.73 24.90 5.71
C GLU A 70 -4.06 24.80 4.20
N PRO A 71 -3.15 25.15 3.28
CA PRO A 71 -3.33 24.86 1.84
C PRO A 71 -3.37 23.35 1.57
N LEU A 72 -4.25 22.91 0.66
CA LEU A 72 -4.39 21.48 0.32
C LEU A 72 -3.09 20.87 -0.21
N GLU A 73 -2.33 21.64 -0.99
CA GLU A 73 -1.05 21.22 -1.56
C GLU A 73 -0.02 20.95 -0.46
N ALA A 74 -0.05 21.73 0.63
CA ALA A 74 0.86 21.54 1.76
C ALA A 74 0.57 20.21 2.48
N ALA A 75 -0.72 19.91 2.73
CA ALA A 75 -1.14 18.64 3.32
C ALA A 75 -0.77 17.44 2.42
N ARG A 76 -1.03 17.54 1.10
CA ARG A 76 -0.62 16.54 0.11
C ARG A 76 0.88 16.30 0.15
N ASP A 77 1.69 17.35 0.09
CA ASP A 77 3.14 17.24 0.03
C ASP A 77 3.72 16.69 1.34
N ALA A 78 3.11 17.02 2.48
CA ALA A 78 3.45 16.41 3.76
C ALA A 78 3.22 14.89 3.74
N TRP A 79 2.08 14.43 3.24
CA TRP A 79 1.78 13.00 3.12
C TRP A 79 2.68 12.28 2.12
N LEU A 80 2.96 12.89 0.97
CA LEU A 80 3.86 12.32 -0.03
C LEU A 80 5.29 12.21 0.49
N ARG A 81 5.73 13.08 1.41
CA ARG A 81 7.02 12.92 2.10
C ARG A 81 6.99 11.71 3.03
N LYS A 82 5.99 11.59 3.90
CA LYS A 82 5.85 10.42 4.79
C LYS A 82 5.86 9.09 4.02
N ALA A 83 5.13 9.05 2.90
CA ALA A 83 5.03 7.85 2.06
C ALA A 83 6.32 7.45 1.35
N ARG A 84 7.33 8.34 1.25
CA ARG A 84 8.60 8.07 0.55
C ARG A 84 9.68 7.48 1.46
N GLY A 85 9.48 7.47 2.78
CA GLY A 85 10.53 7.22 3.76
C GLY A 85 11.55 8.37 3.79
#